data_AF-A0A2E9AK72-F1
#
_entry.id   AF-A0A2E9AK72-F1
#
_cell.length_a   1.000
_cell.length_b   1.000
_cell.length_c   1.000
_cell.angle_alpha   90.00
_cell.angle_beta   90.00
_cell.angle_gamma   90.00
#
_symmetry.space_group_name_H-M   'P 1'
#
loop_
_entity.id
_entity.type
_entity.pdbx_description
1 polymer ?
#
loop_
_entity_poly.entity_id
_entity_poly.type
_entity_poly.pdbx_seq_one_letter_code
_entity_poly.pdbx_strand_id
1 'polypeptide(L)'
;MSYERLFNRLGVLALFVALVAVAGVAGWHTVLNTYAGAWSHQPEDADWVLPEAARKLIADSLADIDGAVVDHRITLLSSDRIGRQLEAEPAQPRVPAGSPTTPRAWLDWQFLRHAAGVKDELQVFDVYASRLLRQIEAMPAAYRAQVFARDAVYSADGELDEQATTGFVANADVVELAARSGGRLIPVVSVHPARPDATAVLADWADAGVRDVAWWPTAQHIDLGGAPARAAYAVMAERDLRLHMRLGSGPETGGDEGAVDVDALRPALDAGVRLTVSIGDVAGDEGAVMQALFTLLRVGAYREQLAISLDGVLSGKRAETVLIPLLQHPQFFDRLVYASGYPRSALAGAVDLAQLADKGFIDPALIAPLRAIYDVNPLLFVYVTLRQIHLPTTGLALPATVFERRDGS
;
A
#
# COMPACT_ATOMS: atom_id res chain seq x y z
N MET A 1 52.33 -22.96 28.92
CA MET A 1 50.85 -23.07 28.87
C MET A 1 50.53 -24.10 27.80
N SER A 2 49.99 -25.28 28.16
CA SER A 2 49.86 -26.42 27.23
C SER A 2 48.84 -26.13 26.11
N TYR A 3 49.18 -26.50 24.87
CA TYR A 3 48.36 -26.35 23.66
C TYR A 3 46.92 -26.88 23.84
N GLU A 4 46.73 -27.96 24.61
CA GLU A 4 45.41 -28.52 24.94
C GLU A 4 44.51 -27.55 25.71
N ARG A 5 45.06 -26.76 26.64
CA ARG A 5 44.26 -25.78 27.40
C ARG A 5 43.85 -24.60 26.52
N LEU A 6 44.66 -24.26 25.52
CA LEU A 6 44.33 -23.21 24.54
C LEU A 6 43.25 -23.71 23.58
N PHE A 7 43.37 -24.94 23.07
CA PHE A 7 42.41 -25.57 22.16
C PHE A 7 41.04 -25.77 22.83
N ASN A 8 41.00 -26.24 24.09
CA ASN A 8 39.75 -26.36 24.84
C ASN A 8 39.11 -25.00 25.13
N ARG A 9 39.90 -23.95 25.40
CA ARG A 9 39.36 -22.59 25.60
C ARG A 9 38.80 -22.00 24.30
N LEU A 10 39.46 -22.24 23.17
CA LEU A 10 38.97 -21.83 21.85
C LEU A 10 37.70 -22.60 21.45
N GLY A 11 37.62 -23.90 21.74
CA GLY A 11 36.42 -24.72 21.51
C GLY A 11 35.22 -24.27 22.35
N VAL A 12 35.44 -23.97 23.64
CA VAL A 12 34.39 -23.44 24.52
C VAL A 12 33.95 -22.04 24.08
N LEU A 13 34.88 -21.18 23.66
CA LEU A 13 34.55 -19.86 23.13
C LEU A 13 33.74 -19.97 21.83
N ALA A 14 34.14 -20.85 20.91
CA ALA A 14 33.41 -21.09 19.66
C ALA A 14 32.00 -21.62 19.92
N LEU A 15 31.83 -22.56 20.86
CA LEU A 15 30.51 -23.07 21.27
C LEU A 15 29.65 -21.97 21.90
N PHE A 16 30.24 -21.13 22.74
CA PHE A 16 29.54 -19.99 23.35
C PHE A 16 29.09 -18.97 22.29
N VAL A 17 29.97 -18.61 21.34
CA VAL A 17 29.62 -17.73 20.22
C VAL A 17 28.50 -18.34 19.37
N ALA A 18 28.55 -19.64 19.08
CA ALA A 18 27.50 -20.33 18.34
C ALA A 18 26.16 -20.31 19.10
N LEU A 19 26.15 -20.56 20.41
CA LEU A 19 24.96 -20.50 21.25
C LEU A 19 24.35 -19.09 21.30
N VAL A 20 25.18 -18.06 21.45
CA VAL A 20 24.73 -16.66 21.40
C VAL A 20 24.16 -16.31 20.03
N ALA A 21 24.79 -16.77 18.95
CA ALA A 21 24.28 -16.56 17.59
C ALA A 21 22.92 -17.25 17.37
N VAL A 22 22.77 -18.51 17.79
CA VAL A 22 21.50 -19.25 17.69
C VAL A 22 20.41 -18.59 18.53
N ALA A 23 20.71 -18.20 19.78
CA ALA A 23 19.77 -17.48 20.63
C ALA A 23 19.37 -16.13 20.03
N GLY A 24 20.32 -15.42 19.42
CA GLY A 24 20.07 -14.18 18.68
C GLY A 24 19.13 -14.38 17.50
N VAL A 25 19.36 -15.40 16.67
CA VAL A 25 18.51 -15.73 15.51
C VAL A 25 17.11 -16.17 15.95
N ALA A 26 17.00 -17.03 16.97
CA ALA A 26 15.72 -17.47 17.50
C ALA A 26 14.92 -16.32 18.14
N GLY A 27 15.60 -15.46 18.91
CA GLY A 27 15.02 -14.25 19.47
C GLY A 27 14.52 -13.30 18.38
N TRP A 28 15.31 -13.11 17.32
CA TRP A 28 14.93 -12.31 16.16
C TRP A 28 13.69 -12.83 15.44
N HIS A 29 13.61 -14.14 15.17
CA HIS A 29 12.42 -14.74 14.58
C HIS A 29 11.18 -14.58 15.47
N THR A 30 11.34 -14.68 16.79
CA THR A 30 10.24 -14.48 17.73
C THR A 30 9.73 -13.04 17.68
N VAL A 31 10.63 -12.06 17.60
CA VAL A 31 10.29 -10.64 17.43
C VAL A 31 9.52 -10.41 16.12
N LEU A 32 10.01 -10.93 14.99
CA LEU A 32 9.34 -10.79 13.70
C LEU A 32 7.95 -11.44 13.70
N ASN A 33 7.81 -12.66 14.20
CA ASN A 33 6.52 -13.33 14.27
C ASN A 33 5.51 -12.59 15.17
N THR A 34 6.00 -11.86 16.19
CA THR A 34 5.11 -11.15 17.12
C THR A 34 4.74 -9.77 16.61
N TYR A 35 5.68 -9.04 16.01
CA TYR A 35 5.54 -7.61 15.72
C TYR A 35 5.57 -7.24 14.24
N ALA A 36 5.97 -8.15 13.34
CA ALA A 36 6.00 -7.89 11.91
C ALA A 36 4.79 -8.51 11.20
N GLY A 37 4.49 -9.78 11.40
CA GLY A 37 3.33 -10.44 10.78
C GLY A 37 2.90 -11.62 11.62
N ALA A 38 1.85 -11.42 12.44
CA ALA A 38 1.42 -12.40 13.43
C ALA A 38 0.45 -13.46 12.88
N TRP A 39 0.22 -13.48 11.56
CA TRP A 39 -0.59 -14.51 10.93
C TRP A 39 0.16 -15.85 10.90
N SER A 40 -0.59 -16.93 11.09
CA SER A 40 -0.05 -18.27 11.34
C SER A 40 -0.54 -19.32 10.34
N HIS A 41 -1.61 -19.01 9.60
CA HIS A 41 -2.25 -19.92 8.66
C HIS A 41 -2.03 -19.50 7.21
N GLN A 42 -2.31 -20.42 6.27
CA GLN A 42 -2.39 -20.07 4.85
C GLN A 42 -3.81 -19.59 4.52
N PRO A 43 -3.99 -18.67 3.55
CA PRO A 43 -5.31 -18.16 3.18
C PRO A 43 -6.31 -19.26 2.79
N GLU A 44 -5.84 -20.36 2.20
CA GLU A 44 -6.64 -21.51 1.77
C GLU A 44 -7.17 -22.36 2.92
N ASP A 45 -6.60 -22.22 4.12
CA ASP A 45 -7.01 -22.97 5.30
C ASP A 45 -8.28 -22.38 5.95
N ALA A 46 -8.77 -21.23 5.45
CA ALA A 46 -9.83 -20.42 6.05
C ALA A 46 -11.07 -21.24 6.48
N ASP A 47 -11.55 -22.14 5.63
CA ASP A 47 -12.74 -22.95 5.89
C ASP A 47 -12.60 -23.89 7.11
N TRP A 48 -11.36 -24.29 7.44
CA TRP A 48 -11.05 -25.27 8.47
C TRP A 48 -10.63 -24.63 9.79
N VAL A 49 -9.97 -23.46 9.73
CA VAL A 49 -9.36 -22.82 10.90
C VAL A 49 -10.18 -21.66 11.45
N LEU A 50 -11.04 -21.03 10.64
CA LEU A 50 -11.83 -19.88 11.09
C LEU A 50 -12.98 -20.32 12.01
N PRO A 51 -13.13 -19.70 13.19
CA PRO A 51 -14.29 -19.88 14.05
C PRO A 51 -15.59 -19.53 13.32
N GLU A 52 -16.70 -20.13 13.75
CA GLU A 52 -18.04 -19.84 13.18
C GLU A 52 -18.37 -18.34 13.19
N ALA A 53 -18.03 -17.65 14.28
CA ALA A 53 -18.25 -16.20 14.39
C ALA A 53 -17.48 -15.39 13.32
N ALA A 54 -16.26 -15.82 12.96
CA ALA A 54 -15.48 -15.18 11.91
C ALA A 54 -16.04 -15.46 10.51
N ARG A 55 -16.44 -16.71 10.25
CA ARG A 55 -17.08 -17.09 8.98
C ARG A 55 -18.40 -16.35 8.77
N LYS A 56 -19.23 -16.24 9.81
CA LYS A 56 -20.46 -15.44 9.78
C LYS A 56 -20.14 -13.96 9.50
N LEU A 57 -19.16 -13.39 10.20
CA LEU A 57 -18.76 -11.99 10.02
C LEU A 57 -18.32 -11.68 8.58
N ILE A 58 -17.56 -12.60 7.97
CA ILE A 58 -17.16 -12.50 6.56
C ILE A 58 -18.38 -12.52 5.65
N ALA A 59 -19.28 -13.48 5.83
CA ALA A 59 -20.49 -13.61 5.02
C ALA A 59 -21.38 -12.37 5.13
N ASP A 60 -21.61 -11.87 6.35
CA ASP A 60 -22.39 -10.64 6.60
C ASP A 60 -21.74 -9.42 5.93
N SER A 61 -20.41 -9.32 5.92
CA SER A 61 -19.66 -8.20 5.34
C SER A 61 -19.70 -8.15 3.81
N LEU A 62 -20.13 -9.23 3.17
CA LEU A 62 -20.24 -9.39 1.72
C LEU A 62 -21.70 -9.50 1.24
N ALA A 63 -22.67 -9.55 2.16
CA ALA A 63 -24.06 -9.86 1.84
C ALA A 63 -24.75 -8.83 0.91
N ASP A 64 -24.28 -7.57 0.95
CA ASP A 64 -24.78 -6.43 0.16
C ASP A 64 -23.83 -6.01 -0.97
N ILE A 65 -22.83 -6.85 -1.30
CA ILE A 65 -21.93 -6.64 -2.44
C ILE A 65 -22.52 -7.33 -3.67
N ASP A 66 -22.85 -6.54 -4.69
CA ASP A 66 -23.38 -6.99 -5.97
C ASP A 66 -22.29 -7.19 -7.03
N GLY A 67 -21.16 -6.46 -6.89
CA GLY A 67 -20.05 -6.45 -7.84
C GLY A 67 -18.77 -7.13 -7.36
N ALA A 68 -17.64 -6.77 -7.97
CA ALA A 68 -16.32 -7.16 -7.48
C ALA A 68 -15.85 -6.15 -6.45
N VAL A 69 -15.27 -6.63 -5.34
CA VAL A 69 -14.52 -5.79 -4.40
C VAL A 69 -13.25 -5.33 -5.12
N VAL A 70 -12.99 -4.02 -5.12
CA VAL A 70 -11.79 -3.45 -5.75
C VAL A 70 -10.94 -2.75 -4.70
N ASP A 71 -9.76 -3.32 -4.44
CA ASP A 71 -8.74 -2.69 -3.61
C ASP A 71 -7.91 -1.72 -4.44
N HIS A 72 -7.99 -0.43 -4.09
CA HIS A 72 -7.32 0.64 -4.81
C HIS A 72 -5.86 0.89 -4.41
N ARG A 73 -5.28 0.11 -3.48
CA ARG A 73 -3.85 0.28 -3.16
C ARG A 73 -3.18 -0.97 -2.60
N ILE A 74 -2.40 -1.61 -3.47
CA ILE A 74 -1.38 -2.60 -3.09
C ILE A 74 -0.01 -2.14 -3.59
N THR A 75 0.92 -1.98 -2.64
CA THR A 75 2.31 -1.62 -2.94
C THR A 75 3.15 -2.87 -3.06
N LEU A 76 3.80 -3.07 -4.21
CA LEU A 76 4.74 -4.17 -4.39
C LEU A 76 6.05 -3.88 -3.66
N LEU A 77 6.66 -4.92 -3.10
CA LEU A 77 7.99 -4.79 -2.50
C LEU A 77 9.04 -4.80 -3.61
N SER A 78 9.85 -3.73 -3.67
CA SER A 78 10.99 -3.66 -4.57
C SER A 78 11.99 -4.78 -4.27
N SER A 79 12.45 -5.48 -5.29
CA SER A 79 13.60 -6.37 -5.20
C SER A 79 14.66 -5.97 -6.21
N ASP A 80 15.91 -6.29 -5.91
CA ASP A 80 17.02 -6.33 -6.85
C ASP A 80 16.82 -7.43 -7.89
N ARG A 81 15.84 -7.29 -8.80
CA ARG A 81 15.75 -8.25 -9.92
C ARG A 81 16.94 -8.01 -10.85
N ILE A 82 17.77 -9.04 -10.96
CA ILE A 82 18.67 -9.28 -12.10
C ILE A 82 17.76 -9.35 -13.33
N GLY A 83 17.58 -8.21 -14.00
CA GLY A 83 16.46 -7.98 -14.91
C GLY A 83 16.36 -8.99 -16.05
N ARG A 84 15.20 -9.64 -16.16
CA ARG A 84 14.72 -10.08 -17.48
C ARG A 84 14.08 -8.88 -18.15
N GLN A 85 14.73 -8.37 -19.18
CA GLN A 85 14.06 -7.49 -20.11
C GLN A 85 13.13 -8.37 -20.96
N LEU A 86 11.86 -8.00 -21.06
CA LEU A 86 11.09 -8.30 -22.26
C LEU A 86 11.47 -7.23 -23.29
N GLU A 87 11.92 -7.63 -24.48
CA GLU A 87 12.56 -6.76 -25.49
C GLU A 87 11.66 -5.65 -26.10
N ALA A 88 10.52 -5.30 -25.49
CA ALA A 88 9.49 -4.45 -26.09
C ALA A 88 8.90 -3.36 -25.18
N GLU A 89 9.49 -3.09 -24.00
CA GLU A 89 8.90 -2.15 -23.03
C GLU A 89 9.56 -0.76 -23.03
N PRO A 90 8.79 0.34 -22.82
CA PRO A 90 9.33 1.70 -22.75
C PRO A 90 10.40 1.79 -21.65
N ALA A 91 11.54 2.39 -21.98
CA ALA A 91 12.71 2.40 -21.11
C ALA A 91 12.40 3.04 -19.75
N GLN A 92 12.51 2.25 -18.67
CA GLN A 92 12.78 2.78 -17.33
C GLN A 92 14.25 2.55 -17.01
N PRO A 93 14.95 3.54 -16.43
CA PRO A 93 16.30 3.29 -15.97
C PRO A 93 16.26 2.21 -14.89
N ARG A 94 17.13 1.20 -15.02
CA ARG A 94 17.30 0.19 -13.98
C ARG A 94 18.10 0.81 -12.85
N VAL A 95 17.41 1.26 -11.82
CA VAL A 95 18.07 1.65 -10.58
C VAL A 95 18.17 0.42 -9.68
N PRO A 96 19.36 0.05 -9.19
CA PRO A 96 19.49 -1.01 -8.19
C PRO A 96 18.59 -0.69 -6.99
N ALA A 97 17.90 -1.70 -6.45
CA ALA A 97 17.15 -1.48 -5.21
C ALA A 97 18.12 -0.95 -4.14
N GLY A 98 17.91 0.29 -3.70
CA GLY A 98 18.72 0.88 -2.64
C GLY A 98 18.58 0.03 -1.38
N SER A 99 19.71 -0.46 -0.87
CA SER A 99 19.73 -1.12 0.44
C SER A 99 19.40 -0.11 1.53
N PRO A 100 18.61 -0.48 2.57
CA PRO A 100 18.36 0.40 3.69
C PRO A 100 19.67 0.91 4.30
N THR A 101 19.88 2.22 4.28
CA THR A 101 21.15 2.86 4.70
C THR A 101 21.20 3.16 6.20
N THR A 102 20.05 3.12 6.88
CA THR A 102 19.95 3.36 8.33
C THR A 102 19.43 2.13 9.07
N PRO A 103 19.81 1.92 10.36
CA PRO A 103 19.32 0.79 11.15
C PRO A 103 17.79 0.75 11.28
N ARG A 104 17.14 1.91 11.34
CA ARG A 104 15.68 2.01 11.41
C ARG A 104 15.03 1.59 10.09
N ALA A 105 15.50 2.13 8.96
CA ALA A 105 14.99 1.73 7.65
C ALA A 105 15.23 0.24 7.38
N TRP A 106 16.35 -0.31 7.86
CA TRP A 106 16.61 -1.74 7.80
C TRP A 106 15.58 -2.53 8.63
N LEU A 107 15.32 -2.12 9.87
CA LEU A 107 14.33 -2.78 10.74
C LEU A 107 12.91 -2.72 10.14
N ASP A 108 12.49 -1.55 9.68
CA ASP A 108 11.18 -1.34 9.03
C ASP A 108 11.05 -2.23 7.78
N TRP A 109 12.11 -2.35 6.98
CA TRP A 109 12.15 -3.25 5.83
C TRP A 109 12.01 -4.73 6.21
N GLN A 110 12.71 -5.18 7.24
CA GLN A 110 12.62 -6.57 7.74
C GLN A 110 11.20 -6.88 8.21
N PHE A 111 10.57 -5.93 8.91
CA PHE A 111 9.20 -6.09 9.39
C PHE A 111 8.22 -6.14 8.22
N LEU A 112 8.33 -5.22 7.27
CA LEU A 112 7.43 -5.16 6.12
C LEU A 112 7.52 -6.42 5.23
N ARG A 113 8.73 -6.90 4.96
CA ARG A 113 8.93 -8.16 4.22
C ARG A 113 8.32 -9.36 4.94
N HIS A 114 8.51 -9.44 6.26
CA HIS A 114 7.94 -10.52 7.05
C HIS A 114 6.41 -10.46 7.09
N ALA A 115 5.82 -9.27 7.24
CA ALA A 115 4.37 -9.05 7.16
C ALA A 115 3.80 -9.53 5.81
N ALA A 116 4.55 -9.28 4.75
CA ALA A 116 4.24 -9.74 3.40
C ALA A 116 4.57 -11.22 3.15
N GLY A 117 4.99 -11.98 4.17
CA GLY A 117 5.30 -13.40 4.10
C GLY A 117 6.56 -13.77 3.33
N VAL A 118 7.45 -12.81 3.10
CA VAL A 118 8.73 -13.02 2.43
C VAL A 118 9.79 -13.35 3.47
N LYS A 119 10.31 -14.59 3.43
CA LYS A 119 11.35 -15.09 4.36
C LYS A 119 12.75 -15.15 3.76
N ASP A 120 12.87 -15.20 2.44
CA ASP A 120 14.16 -15.25 1.70
C ASP A 120 14.43 -13.92 1.00
N GLU A 121 15.70 -13.52 0.90
CA GLU A 121 16.13 -12.27 0.27
C GLU A 121 16.28 -12.39 -1.25
N LEU A 122 16.51 -13.59 -1.79
CA LEU A 122 16.87 -13.76 -3.19
C LEU A 122 15.68 -13.72 -4.17
N GLN A 123 14.44 -13.85 -3.67
CA GLN A 123 13.22 -13.93 -4.50
C GLN A 123 12.06 -13.12 -3.91
N VAL A 124 12.35 -11.94 -3.35
CA VAL A 124 11.36 -11.11 -2.63
C VAL A 124 10.10 -10.86 -3.48
N PHE A 125 10.28 -10.43 -4.74
CA PHE A 125 9.15 -10.11 -5.62
C PHE A 125 8.30 -11.34 -5.96
N ASP A 126 8.92 -12.45 -6.39
CA ASP A 126 8.18 -13.64 -6.84
C ASP A 126 7.44 -14.32 -5.67
N VAL A 127 8.07 -14.40 -4.49
CA VAL A 127 7.43 -14.93 -3.27
C VAL A 127 6.28 -14.03 -2.82
N TYR A 128 6.50 -12.71 -2.82
CA TYR A 128 5.47 -11.73 -2.50
C TYR A 128 4.27 -11.85 -3.45
N ALA A 129 4.53 -11.84 -4.76
CA ALA A 129 3.49 -11.88 -5.80
C ALA A 129 2.67 -13.16 -5.73
N SER A 130 3.33 -14.31 -5.54
CA SER A 130 2.66 -15.60 -5.33
C SER A 130 1.74 -15.58 -4.11
N ARG A 131 2.22 -15.05 -2.97
CA ARG A 131 1.42 -14.93 -1.75
C ARG A 131 0.25 -13.95 -1.93
N LEU A 132 0.46 -12.82 -2.60
CA LEU A 132 -0.57 -11.85 -2.89
C LEU A 132 -1.70 -12.50 -3.69
N LEU A 133 -1.37 -13.20 -4.77
CA LEU A 133 -2.35 -13.89 -5.60
C LEU A 133 -3.12 -14.95 -4.82
N ARG A 134 -2.45 -15.74 -3.98
CA ARG A 134 -3.10 -16.73 -3.09
C ARG A 134 -4.08 -16.10 -2.11
N GLN A 135 -3.72 -14.96 -1.50
CA GLN A 135 -4.64 -14.21 -0.62
C GLN A 135 -5.86 -13.69 -1.37
N ILE A 136 -5.68 -13.20 -2.60
CA ILE A 136 -6.77 -12.72 -3.45
C ILE A 136 -7.66 -13.89 -3.92
N GLU A 137 -7.07 -15.02 -4.29
CA GLU A 137 -7.79 -16.23 -4.74
C GLU A 137 -8.61 -16.86 -3.61
N ALA A 138 -8.14 -16.75 -2.37
CA ALA A 138 -8.87 -17.19 -1.17
C ALA A 138 -9.96 -16.21 -0.73
N MET A 139 -10.18 -15.09 -1.43
CA MET A 139 -11.29 -14.19 -1.12
C MET A 139 -12.63 -14.86 -1.46
N PRO A 140 -13.64 -14.82 -0.58
CA PRO A 140 -14.93 -15.48 -0.82
C PRO A 140 -15.84 -14.76 -1.82
N ALA A 141 -15.41 -13.60 -2.34
CA ALA A 141 -16.07 -12.84 -3.39
C ALA A 141 -15.06 -12.50 -4.50
N ALA A 142 -15.56 -12.08 -5.67
CA ALA A 142 -14.70 -11.56 -6.72
C ALA A 142 -13.91 -10.36 -6.20
N TYR A 143 -12.59 -10.50 -6.17
CA TYR A 143 -11.69 -9.48 -5.63
C TYR A 143 -10.67 -9.09 -6.69
N ARG A 144 -10.54 -7.78 -6.90
CA ARG A 144 -9.56 -7.19 -7.79
C ARG A 144 -8.71 -6.17 -7.02
N ALA A 145 -7.46 -6.00 -7.41
CA ALA A 145 -6.56 -5.08 -6.74
C ALA A 145 -5.70 -4.27 -7.71
N GLN A 146 -5.52 -2.99 -7.42
CA GLN A 146 -4.57 -2.12 -8.08
C GLN A 146 -3.18 -2.33 -7.49
N VAL A 147 -2.23 -2.75 -8.33
CA VAL A 147 -0.82 -2.97 -7.96
C VAL A 147 0.05 -1.88 -8.54
N PHE A 148 0.89 -1.31 -7.69
CA PHE A 148 1.59 -0.06 -7.98
C PHE A 148 3.06 -0.30 -8.35
N ALA A 149 3.44 0.21 -9.52
CA ALA A 149 4.82 0.45 -9.90
C ALA A 149 5.32 1.76 -9.27
N ARG A 150 6.64 1.97 -9.22
CA ARG A 150 7.24 3.20 -8.71
C ARG A 150 8.51 3.53 -9.50
N ASP A 151 8.49 4.66 -10.19
CA ASP A 151 9.60 5.16 -10.99
C ASP A 151 10.70 5.78 -10.11
N ALA A 152 11.87 5.98 -10.72
CA ALA A 152 13.00 6.63 -10.10
C ALA A 152 12.76 8.13 -9.82
N VAL A 153 13.67 8.71 -9.05
CA VAL A 153 13.73 10.16 -8.78
C VAL A 153 14.50 10.85 -9.90
N TYR A 154 13.99 11.99 -10.35
CA TYR A 154 14.68 12.82 -11.35
C TYR A 154 14.78 14.25 -10.84
N SER A 155 15.89 14.90 -11.16
CA SER A 155 16.10 16.32 -10.87
C SER A 155 15.17 17.20 -11.71
N ALA A 156 15.09 18.48 -11.37
CA ALA A 156 14.35 19.47 -12.15
C ALA A 156 14.84 19.60 -13.60
N ASP A 157 16.11 19.26 -13.86
CA ASP A 157 16.72 19.26 -15.19
C ASP A 157 16.47 17.94 -15.96
N GLY A 158 15.79 16.97 -15.33
CA GLY A 158 15.45 15.68 -15.92
C GLY A 158 16.54 14.61 -15.81
N GLU A 159 17.57 14.86 -15.00
CA GLU A 159 18.65 13.90 -14.73
C GLU A 159 18.23 12.89 -13.66
N LEU A 160 18.58 11.61 -13.84
CA LEU A 160 18.30 10.54 -12.89
C LEU A 160 19.08 10.72 -11.58
N ASP A 161 18.38 10.68 -10.44
CA ASP A 161 19.00 10.63 -9.12
C ASP A 161 18.89 9.21 -8.54
N GLU A 162 19.90 8.40 -8.82
CA GLU A 162 19.99 7.02 -8.31
C GLU A 162 20.09 6.97 -6.78
N GLN A 163 20.69 7.97 -6.14
CA GLN A 163 20.91 7.97 -4.70
C GLN A 163 19.64 8.29 -3.92
N ALA A 164 18.81 9.20 -4.44
CA ALA A 164 17.51 9.51 -3.87
C ALA A 164 16.45 8.44 -4.19
N THR A 165 16.69 7.58 -5.19
CA THR A 165 15.73 6.55 -5.61
C THR A 165 15.65 5.39 -4.61
N THR A 166 14.52 5.32 -3.91
CA THR A 166 14.17 4.22 -3.01
C THR A 166 12.89 3.54 -3.44
N GLY A 167 12.78 2.23 -3.19
CA GLY A 167 11.54 1.47 -3.46
C GLY A 167 11.13 1.41 -4.93
N PHE A 168 12.09 1.46 -5.86
CA PHE A 168 11.84 1.36 -7.30
C PHE A 168 11.15 0.02 -7.65
N VAL A 169 10.09 0.09 -8.45
CA VAL A 169 9.35 -1.06 -8.98
C VAL A 169 9.06 -0.79 -10.45
N ALA A 170 9.60 -1.63 -11.34
CA ALA A 170 9.45 -1.44 -12.76
C ALA A 170 7.99 -1.61 -13.22
N ASN A 171 7.55 -0.76 -14.14
CA ASN A 171 6.24 -0.83 -14.78
C ASN A 171 6.04 -2.18 -15.47
N ALA A 172 7.09 -2.69 -16.12
CA ALA A 172 7.10 -3.99 -16.79
C ALA A 172 6.71 -5.15 -15.87
N ASP A 173 7.34 -5.22 -14.69
CA ASP A 173 7.07 -6.28 -13.72
C ASP A 173 5.61 -6.22 -13.24
N VAL A 174 5.06 -5.01 -13.05
CA VAL A 174 3.68 -4.79 -12.60
C VAL A 174 2.67 -5.17 -13.69
N VAL A 175 2.93 -4.78 -14.94
CA VAL A 175 2.07 -5.10 -16.08
C VAL A 175 2.11 -6.60 -16.40
N GLU A 176 3.29 -7.22 -16.38
CA GLU A 176 3.44 -8.67 -16.57
C GLU A 176 2.74 -9.45 -15.46
N LEU A 177 2.89 -9.04 -14.20
CA LEU A 177 2.17 -9.64 -13.08
C LEU A 177 0.65 -9.51 -13.24
N ALA A 178 0.18 -8.34 -13.67
CA ALA A 178 -1.24 -8.12 -13.91
C ALA A 178 -1.78 -9.00 -15.04
N ALA A 179 -1.06 -9.12 -16.15
CA ALA A 179 -1.42 -9.98 -17.27
C ALA A 179 -1.54 -11.47 -16.86
N ARG A 180 -0.70 -11.93 -15.93
CA ARG A 180 -0.71 -13.31 -15.42
C ARG A 180 -1.79 -13.58 -14.37
N SER A 181 -2.41 -12.55 -13.80
CA SER A 181 -3.36 -12.68 -12.69
C SER A 181 -4.77 -13.17 -13.07
N GLY A 182 -5.05 -13.30 -14.37
CA GLY A 182 -6.39 -13.64 -14.88
C GLY A 182 -7.42 -12.53 -14.64
N GLY A 183 -7.00 -11.26 -14.66
CA GLY A 183 -7.88 -10.10 -14.49
C GLY A 183 -8.11 -9.64 -13.04
N ARG A 184 -7.50 -10.33 -12.07
CA ARG A 184 -7.56 -9.98 -10.64
C ARG A 184 -6.71 -8.77 -10.29
N LEU A 185 -5.60 -8.56 -10.99
CA LEU A 185 -4.73 -7.41 -10.75
C LEU A 185 -4.90 -6.38 -11.86
N ILE A 186 -4.90 -5.11 -11.47
CA ILE A 186 -4.98 -3.94 -12.34
C ILE A 186 -3.64 -3.21 -12.22
N PRO A 187 -2.87 -3.05 -13.30
CA PRO A 187 -1.57 -2.41 -13.21
C PRO A 187 -1.71 -0.89 -13.07
N VAL A 188 -0.97 -0.31 -12.13
CA VAL A 188 -0.79 1.14 -12.00
C VAL A 188 0.68 1.45 -12.26
N VAL A 189 0.95 2.11 -13.38
CA VAL A 189 2.33 2.45 -13.79
C VAL A 189 2.79 3.72 -13.09
N SER A 190 4.09 3.95 -13.00
CA SER A 190 4.66 5.20 -12.52
C SER A 190 5.59 5.75 -13.59
N VAL A 191 5.38 7.03 -13.92
CA VAL A 191 6.21 7.78 -14.87
C VAL A 191 6.51 9.12 -14.23
N HIS A 192 7.75 9.36 -13.86
CA HIS A 192 8.14 10.61 -13.22
C HIS A 192 7.98 11.78 -14.20
N PRO A 193 7.29 12.89 -13.84
CA PRO A 193 7.00 13.95 -14.78
C PRO A 193 8.23 14.72 -15.26
N ALA A 194 9.29 14.82 -14.44
CA ALA A 194 10.53 15.47 -14.83
C ALA A 194 11.39 14.63 -15.79
N ARG A 195 11.02 13.38 -16.08
CA ARG A 195 11.78 12.54 -17.01
C ARG A 195 11.70 13.11 -18.44
N PRO A 196 12.80 13.14 -19.22
CA PRO A 196 12.82 13.79 -20.53
C PRO A 196 11.79 13.27 -21.54
N ASP A 197 11.40 12.00 -21.43
CA ASP A 197 10.43 11.31 -22.31
C ASP A 197 9.09 11.02 -21.61
N ALA A 198 8.81 11.67 -20.46
CA ALA A 198 7.64 11.38 -19.63
C ALA A 198 6.33 11.41 -20.41
N THR A 199 6.12 12.44 -21.23
CA THR A 199 4.90 12.60 -22.04
C THR A 199 4.73 11.53 -23.09
N ALA A 200 5.81 11.16 -23.78
CA ALA A 200 5.80 10.10 -24.79
C ALA A 200 5.45 8.74 -24.17
N VAL A 201 6.10 8.39 -23.06
CA VAL A 201 5.86 7.10 -22.41
C VAL A 201 4.51 7.03 -21.70
N LEU A 202 3.98 8.14 -21.19
CA LEU A 202 2.59 8.19 -20.72
C LEU A 202 1.62 7.87 -21.85
N ALA A 203 1.85 8.41 -23.05
CA ALA A 203 1.05 8.08 -24.23
C ALA A 203 1.22 6.61 -24.64
N ASP A 204 2.45 6.08 -24.64
CA ASP A 204 2.71 4.67 -24.97
C ASP A 204 1.99 3.71 -24.01
N TRP A 205 2.00 3.99 -22.70
CA TRP A 205 1.27 3.20 -21.72
C TRP A 205 -0.25 3.29 -21.91
N ALA A 206 -0.76 4.47 -22.26
CA ALA A 206 -2.17 4.64 -22.61
C ALA A 206 -2.54 3.81 -23.85
N ASP A 207 -1.69 3.81 -24.87
CA ASP A 207 -1.87 3.04 -26.11
C ASP A 207 -1.75 1.53 -25.86
N ALA A 208 -0.95 1.11 -24.88
CA ALA A 208 -0.87 -0.27 -24.38
C ALA A 208 -2.07 -0.68 -23.49
N GLY A 209 -3.03 0.22 -23.26
CA GLY A 209 -4.27 -0.06 -22.53
C GLY A 209 -4.19 0.19 -21.01
N VAL A 210 -3.08 0.69 -20.49
CA VAL A 210 -2.99 1.12 -19.09
C VAL A 210 -3.80 2.40 -18.89
N ARG A 211 -4.46 2.53 -17.74
CA ARG A 211 -5.32 3.68 -17.42
C ARG A 211 -4.97 4.38 -16.11
N ASP A 212 -4.14 3.76 -15.28
CA ASP A 212 -3.80 4.26 -13.95
C ASP A 212 -2.31 4.55 -13.87
N VAL A 213 -1.98 5.76 -13.43
CA VAL A 213 -0.62 6.26 -13.20
C VAL A 213 -0.48 6.63 -11.72
N ALA A 214 0.69 6.41 -11.11
CA ALA A 214 0.94 6.76 -9.71
C ALA A 214 2.19 7.61 -9.51
N TRP A 215 2.05 8.61 -8.63
CA TRP A 215 3.13 9.47 -8.14
C TRP A 215 3.20 9.47 -6.61
N TRP A 216 4.42 9.62 -6.10
CA TRP A 216 4.73 9.82 -4.67
C TRP A 216 5.45 11.16 -4.52
N PRO A 217 4.72 12.29 -4.50
CA PRO A 217 5.34 13.60 -4.68
C PRO A 217 6.45 13.90 -3.68
N THR A 218 6.25 13.56 -2.40
CA THR A 218 7.30 13.71 -1.37
C THR A 218 8.48 12.77 -1.63
N ALA A 219 8.24 11.48 -1.84
CA ALA A 219 9.32 10.48 -1.96
C ALA A 219 10.02 10.49 -3.33
N GLN A 220 9.45 11.20 -4.32
CA GLN A 220 10.02 11.38 -5.66
C GLN A 220 10.44 12.82 -5.93
N HIS A 221 10.28 13.74 -4.97
CA HIS A 221 10.57 15.17 -5.11
C HIS A 221 9.87 15.82 -6.32
N ILE A 222 8.60 15.47 -6.55
CA ILE A 222 7.81 15.99 -7.68
C ILE A 222 7.20 17.35 -7.31
N ASP A 223 7.53 18.38 -8.07
CA ASP A 223 6.79 19.64 -8.07
C ASP A 223 5.47 19.51 -8.86
N LEU A 224 4.36 19.37 -8.14
CA LEU A 224 3.02 19.23 -8.71
C LEU A 224 2.53 20.46 -9.49
N GLY A 225 3.09 21.63 -9.21
CA GLY A 225 2.77 22.89 -9.90
C GLY A 225 3.70 23.21 -11.06
N GLY A 226 4.80 22.47 -11.18
CA GLY A 226 5.89 22.71 -12.13
C GLY A 226 5.52 22.45 -13.59
N ALA A 227 6.34 22.98 -14.50
CA ALA A 227 6.15 22.79 -15.94
C ALA A 227 6.14 21.31 -16.38
N PRO A 228 7.01 20.42 -15.85
CA PRO A 228 6.97 19.01 -16.22
C PRO A 228 5.67 18.31 -15.80
N ALA A 229 5.18 18.58 -14.58
CA ALA A 229 3.91 18.03 -14.10
C ALA A 229 2.73 18.51 -14.95
N ARG A 230 2.69 19.80 -15.31
CA ARG A 230 1.65 20.35 -16.20
C ARG A 230 1.66 19.72 -17.60
N ALA A 231 2.83 19.46 -18.15
CA ALA A 231 2.94 18.76 -19.43
C ALA A 231 2.40 17.33 -19.35
N ALA A 232 2.73 16.61 -18.26
CA ALA A 232 2.19 15.29 -18.00
C ALA A 232 0.66 15.30 -17.80
N TYR A 233 0.10 16.28 -17.06
CA TYR A 233 -1.35 16.40 -16.89
C TYR A 233 -2.10 16.59 -18.21
N ALA A 234 -1.54 17.37 -19.15
CA ALA A 234 -2.13 17.56 -20.46
C ALA A 234 -2.27 16.22 -21.22
N VAL A 235 -1.21 15.39 -21.22
CA VAL A 235 -1.24 14.05 -21.83
C VAL A 235 -2.21 13.14 -21.09
N MET A 236 -2.23 13.16 -19.75
CA MET A 236 -3.14 12.35 -18.95
C MET A 236 -4.61 12.69 -19.25
N ALA A 237 -4.94 13.98 -19.35
CA ALA A 237 -6.28 14.42 -19.68
C ALA A 237 -6.69 14.03 -21.12
N GLU A 238 -5.79 14.20 -22.10
CA GLU A 238 -6.03 13.81 -23.50
C GLU A 238 -6.26 12.30 -23.64
N ARG A 239 -5.52 11.49 -22.88
CA ARG A 239 -5.54 10.01 -22.96
C ARG A 239 -6.45 9.33 -21.93
N ASP A 240 -7.25 10.11 -21.19
CA ASP A 240 -8.13 9.65 -20.10
C ASP A 240 -7.42 8.79 -19.03
N LEU A 241 -6.17 9.14 -18.72
CA LEU A 241 -5.40 8.53 -17.64
C LEU A 241 -5.86 9.07 -16.27
N ARG A 242 -5.85 8.21 -15.27
CA ARG A 242 -6.13 8.53 -13.88
C ARG A 242 -4.83 8.60 -13.10
N LEU A 243 -4.72 9.55 -12.19
CA LEU A 243 -3.53 9.78 -11.40
C LEU A 243 -3.80 9.46 -9.92
N HIS A 244 -2.99 8.55 -9.38
CA HIS A 244 -3.00 8.14 -7.98
C HIS A 244 -1.86 8.83 -7.26
N MET A 245 -2.15 9.47 -6.14
CA MET A 245 -1.15 10.22 -5.37
C MET A 245 -1.14 9.78 -3.92
N ARG A 246 0.04 9.70 -3.33
CA ARG A 246 0.21 9.63 -1.86
C ARG A 246 0.55 11.02 -1.36
N LEU A 247 -0.33 11.64 -0.56
CA LEU A 247 -0.11 13.00 -0.03
C LEU A 247 0.86 13.04 1.16
N GLY A 248 1.16 11.88 1.73
CA GLY A 248 2.00 11.74 2.91
C GLY A 248 3.41 11.22 2.66
N SER A 249 4.26 11.41 3.66
CA SER A 249 5.62 10.87 3.71
C SER A 249 5.60 9.43 4.23
N GLY A 250 5.93 8.46 3.39
CA GLY A 250 6.17 7.08 3.84
C GLY A 250 7.58 6.90 4.43
N PRO A 251 7.89 5.75 5.07
CA PRO A 251 9.23 5.40 5.56
C PRO A 251 10.31 5.49 4.47
N GLU A 252 9.93 5.36 3.20
CA GLU A 252 10.77 5.57 2.02
C GLU A 252 11.32 7.00 1.86
N THR A 253 10.80 8.02 2.56
CA THR A 253 11.30 9.40 2.49
C THR A 253 12.55 9.63 3.34
N GLY A 254 13.05 8.62 4.05
CA GLY A 254 14.26 8.75 4.87
C GLY A 254 14.13 9.75 6.03
N GLY A 255 12.91 10.16 6.38
CA GLY A 255 12.62 11.17 7.39
C GLY A 255 12.37 12.57 6.84
N ASP A 256 12.28 12.74 5.52
CA ASP A 256 11.79 14.00 4.94
C ASP A 256 10.26 14.07 5.13
N GLU A 257 9.82 14.95 6.03
CA GLU A 257 8.44 15.16 6.47
C GLU A 257 7.69 16.12 5.53
N GLY A 258 8.03 16.13 4.23
CA GLY A 258 7.39 17.01 3.26
C GLY A 258 5.91 16.70 3.12
N ALA A 259 5.06 17.47 3.80
CA ALA A 259 3.62 17.43 3.63
C ALA A 259 3.25 18.03 2.27
N VAL A 260 2.53 17.26 1.44
CA VAL A 260 1.98 17.80 0.19
C VAL A 260 0.83 18.74 0.53
N ASP A 261 0.96 20.01 0.15
CA ASP A 261 -0.15 20.96 0.24
C ASP A 261 -1.29 20.49 -0.67
N VAL A 262 -2.49 20.38 -0.12
CA VAL A 262 -3.69 19.95 -0.85
C VAL A 262 -4.03 20.93 -1.98
N ASP A 263 -3.70 22.22 -1.85
CA ASP A 263 -3.92 23.18 -2.93
C ASP A 263 -3.01 22.92 -4.15
N ALA A 264 -1.91 22.19 -3.98
CA ALA A 264 -1.04 21.76 -5.09
C ALA A 264 -1.69 20.72 -6.01
N LEU A 265 -2.87 20.19 -5.67
CA LEU A 265 -3.66 19.30 -6.53
C LEU A 265 -4.46 20.07 -7.60
N ARG A 266 -4.69 21.37 -7.41
CA ARG A 266 -5.51 22.18 -8.32
C ARG A 266 -5.02 22.15 -9.76
N PRO A 267 -3.71 22.27 -10.08
CA PRO A 267 -3.24 22.21 -11.47
C PRO A 267 -3.65 20.94 -12.22
N ALA A 268 -3.69 19.79 -11.55
CA ALA A 268 -4.11 18.53 -12.15
C ALA A 268 -5.64 18.49 -12.35
N LEU A 269 -6.39 18.94 -11.35
CA LEU A 269 -7.86 19.03 -11.42
C LEU A 269 -8.32 20.05 -12.50
N ASP A 270 -7.66 21.21 -12.59
CA ASP A 270 -7.92 22.22 -13.61
C ASP A 270 -7.62 21.71 -15.03
N ALA A 271 -6.66 20.80 -15.17
CA ALA A 271 -6.37 20.11 -16.43
C ALA A 271 -7.39 19.00 -16.76
N GLY A 272 -8.31 18.66 -15.84
CA GLY A 272 -9.32 17.62 -16.01
C GLY A 272 -8.85 16.21 -15.66
N VAL A 273 -7.71 16.06 -14.98
CA VAL A 273 -7.17 14.76 -14.59
C VAL A 273 -7.97 14.20 -13.41
N ARG A 274 -8.41 12.94 -13.52
CA ARG A 274 -9.06 12.23 -12.42
C ARG A 274 -8.02 11.80 -11.39
N LEU A 275 -8.19 12.22 -10.15
CA LEU A 275 -7.28 12.00 -9.03
C LEU A 275 -7.83 11.01 -8.01
N THR A 276 -7.00 10.10 -7.54
CA THR A 276 -7.24 9.33 -6.31
C THR A 276 -6.12 9.59 -5.31
N VAL A 277 -6.45 10.21 -4.17
CA VAL A 277 -5.45 10.58 -3.16
C VAL A 277 -5.45 9.61 -1.99
N SER A 278 -4.26 9.17 -1.55
CA SER A 278 -4.06 8.51 -0.25
C SER A 278 -3.81 9.54 0.82
N ILE A 279 -4.49 9.37 1.95
CA ILE A 279 -4.30 10.17 3.15
C ILE A 279 -3.55 9.42 4.26
N GLY A 280 -3.31 8.11 4.12
CA GLY A 280 -2.90 7.21 5.20
C GLY A 280 -1.60 7.54 5.94
N ASP A 281 -0.70 8.33 5.34
CA ASP A 281 0.61 8.66 5.89
C ASP A 281 0.90 10.18 5.90
N VAL A 282 -0.15 11.01 5.81
CA VAL A 282 0.05 12.47 5.78
C VAL A 282 0.73 12.94 7.07
N ALA A 283 1.86 13.62 6.93
CA ALA A 283 2.55 14.29 8.03
C ALA A 283 1.86 15.63 8.36
N GLY A 284 1.96 16.07 9.61
CA GLY A 284 1.37 17.32 10.07
C GLY A 284 -0.08 17.20 10.55
N ASP A 285 -0.89 18.23 10.30
CA ASP A 285 -2.28 18.31 10.76
C ASP A 285 -3.24 17.59 9.80
N GLU A 286 -3.53 16.33 10.11
CA GLU A 286 -4.47 15.49 9.35
C GLU A 286 -5.87 16.12 9.24
N GLY A 287 -6.32 16.85 10.28
CA GLY A 287 -7.61 17.53 10.27
C GLY A 287 -7.66 18.68 9.27
N ALA A 288 -6.59 19.47 9.19
CA ALA A 288 -6.46 20.54 8.20
C ALA A 288 -6.44 19.99 6.77
N VAL A 289 -5.73 18.88 6.54
CA VAL A 289 -5.68 18.20 5.24
C VAL A 289 -7.06 17.69 4.82
N MET A 290 -7.79 17.06 5.75
CA MET A 290 -9.17 16.61 5.51
C MET A 290 -10.09 17.79 5.18
N GLN A 291 -9.97 18.90 5.90
CA GLN A 291 -10.75 20.11 5.63
C GLN A 291 -10.47 20.68 4.23
N ALA A 292 -9.20 20.72 3.82
CA ALA A 292 -8.80 21.17 2.49
C ALA A 292 -9.34 20.25 1.39
N LEU A 293 -9.26 18.92 1.55
CA LEU A 293 -9.82 17.95 0.62
C LEU A 293 -11.34 18.11 0.49
N PHE A 294 -12.07 18.27 1.59
CA PHE A 294 -13.50 18.55 1.53
C PHE A 294 -13.82 19.89 0.88
N THR A 295 -12.92 20.87 0.96
CA THR A 295 -13.09 22.15 0.27
C THR A 295 -12.98 21.96 -1.24
N LEU A 296 -12.02 21.15 -1.72
CA LEU A 296 -11.94 20.78 -3.13
C LEU A 296 -13.16 19.97 -3.58
N LEU A 297 -13.62 18.98 -2.79
CA LEU A 297 -14.81 18.17 -3.11
C LEU A 297 -16.14 18.95 -3.13
N ARG A 298 -16.18 20.17 -2.58
CA ARG A 298 -17.34 21.07 -2.70
C ARG A 298 -17.37 21.82 -4.02
N VAL A 299 -16.26 21.89 -4.75
CA VAL A 299 -16.23 22.45 -6.10
C VAL A 299 -16.77 21.40 -7.06
N GLY A 300 -17.89 21.69 -7.73
CA GLY A 300 -18.62 20.70 -8.54
C GLY A 300 -17.75 19.98 -9.59
N ALA A 301 -16.93 20.73 -10.34
CA ALA A 301 -16.02 20.15 -11.33
C ALA A 301 -14.98 19.21 -10.69
N TYR A 302 -14.40 19.58 -9.55
CA TYR A 302 -13.39 18.77 -8.87
C TYR A 302 -13.99 17.55 -8.19
N ARG A 303 -15.24 17.64 -7.71
CA ARG A 303 -15.93 16.53 -7.07
C ARG A 303 -16.02 15.31 -7.99
N GLU A 304 -16.24 15.52 -9.28
CA GLU A 304 -16.32 14.40 -10.23
C GLU A 304 -14.97 13.75 -10.51
N GLN A 305 -13.88 14.49 -10.29
CA GLN A 305 -12.51 14.10 -10.62
C GLN A 305 -11.72 13.58 -9.41
N LEU A 306 -12.06 13.98 -8.18
CA LEU A 306 -11.30 13.67 -6.97
C LEU A 306 -11.97 12.55 -6.15
N ALA A 307 -11.19 11.50 -5.88
CA ALA A 307 -11.52 10.44 -4.94
C ALA A 307 -10.48 10.35 -3.81
N ILE A 308 -10.91 9.90 -2.63
CA ILE A 308 -10.08 9.69 -1.45
C ILE A 308 -10.01 8.18 -1.17
N SER A 309 -8.79 7.66 -1.15
CA SER A 309 -8.50 6.27 -0.82
C SER A 309 -8.48 6.07 0.70
N LEU A 310 -9.06 4.97 1.16
CA LEU A 310 -9.06 4.56 2.57
C LEU A 310 -7.75 3.88 3.03
N ASP A 311 -6.69 3.99 2.25
CA ASP A 311 -5.37 3.49 2.64
C ASP A 311 -4.88 4.16 3.94
N GLY A 312 -4.42 3.36 4.89
CA GLY A 312 -3.87 3.79 6.18
C GLY A 312 -4.86 4.46 7.15
N VAL A 313 -6.16 4.53 6.85
CA VAL A 313 -7.14 5.20 7.72
C VAL A 313 -7.34 4.47 9.06
N LEU A 314 -7.08 3.17 9.09
CA LEU A 314 -7.14 2.34 10.30
C LEU A 314 -5.84 2.35 11.12
N SER A 315 -4.79 3.01 10.63
CA SER A 315 -3.47 2.96 11.24
C SER A 315 -3.25 4.05 12.28
N GLY A 316 -2.49 3.71 13.32
CA GLY A 316 -2.13 4.66 14.38
C GLY A 316 -3.36 5.20 15.12
N LYS A 317 -3.39 6.53 15.35
CA LYS A 317 -4.46 7.22 16.09
C LYS A 317 -5.46 7.94 15.16
N ARG A 318 -5.51 7.54 13.89
CA ARG A 318 -6.23 8.23 12.79
C ARG A 318 -7.75 8.12 12.83
N ALA A 319 -8.28 7.24 13.69
CA ALA A 319 -9.73 7.08 13.83
C ALA A 319 -10.44 8.41 14.16
N GLU A 320 -9.84 9.28 14.97
CA GLU A 320 -10.45 10.56 15.34
C GLU A 320 -10.24 11.67 14.31
N THR A 321 -9.05 11.75 13.73
CA THR A 321 -8.62 12.84 12.85
C THR A 321 -8.97 12.63 11.39
N VAL A 322 -9.19 11.38 10.97
CA VAL A 322 -9.48 11.00 9.58
C VAL A 322 -10.82 10.29 9.47
N LEU A 323 -11.03 9.22 10.25
CA LEU A 323 -12.21 8.37 10.08
C LEU A 323 -13.51 9.07 10.51
N ILE A 324 -13.51 9.82 11.62
CA ILE A 324 -14.67 10.62 12.04
C ILE A 324 -15.06 11.64 10.95
N PRO A 325 -14.16 12.52 10.45
CA PRO A 325 -14.52 13.46 9.39
C PRO A 325 -15.05 12.78 8.12
N LEU A 326 -14.45 11.66 7.70
CA LEU A 326 -14.92 10.90 6.54
C LEU A 326 -16.36 10.43 6.73
N LEU A 327 -16.66 9.80 7.87
CA LEU A 327 -18.00 9.27 8.14
C LEU A 327 -19.04 10.37 8.41
N GLN A 328 -18.65 11.50 8.98
CA GLN A 328 -19.54 12.64 9.25
C GLN A 328 -19.99 13.38 7.98
N HIS A 329 -19.41 13.05 6.83
CA HIS A 329 -19.77 13.62 5.54
C HIS A 329 -20.27 12.55 4.55
N PRO A 330 -21.44 11.92 4.81
CA PRO A 330 -22.01 10.88 3.94
C PRO A 330 -22.24 11.35 2.50
N GLN A 331 -22.41 12.66 2.29
CA GLN A 331 -22.49 13.24 0.95
C GLN A 331 -21.21 13.08 0.13
N PHE A 332 -20.10 12.57 0.66
CA PHE A 332 -18.86 12.29 -0.07
C PHE A 332 -18.54 10.80 -0.16
N PHE A 333 -19.44 9.90 0.29
CA PHE A 333 -19.20 8.45 0.22
C PHE A 333 -19.01 7.94 -1.21
N ASP A 334 -19.62 8.59 -2.20
CA ASP A 334 -19.40 8.30 -3.63
C ASP A 334 -17.99 8.67 -4.13
N ARG A 335 -17.19 9.34 -3.28
CA ARG A 335 -15.81 9.74 -3.54
C ARG A 335 -14.81 9.03 -2.64
N LEU A 336 -15.25 8.10 -1.80
CA LEU A 336 -14.36 7.25 -1.02
C LEU A 336 -14.15 5.93 -1.75
N VAL A 337 -12.91 5.45 -1.78
CA VAL A 337 -12.58 4.18 -2.40
C VAL A 337 -11.82 3.28 -1.43
N TYR A 338 -12.23 2.02 -1.35
CA TYR A 338 -11.57 1.01 -0.53
C TYR A 338 -10.12 0.81 -0.97
N ALA A 339 -9.22 0.77 0.01
CA ALA A 339 -7.82 0.45 -0.21
C ALA A 339 -7.26 -0.21 1.05
N SER A 340 -6.66 -1.39 0.91
CA SER A 340 -6.12 -2.10 2.06
C SER A 340 -4.81 -1.50 2.55
N GLY A 341 -4.02 -0.90 1.65
CA GLY A 341 -2.67 -0.43 1.99
C GLY A 341 -1.68 -1.59 2.19
N TYR A 342 -1.97 -2.77 1.66
CA TYR A 342 -1.11 -3.94 1.76
C TYR A 342 0.27 -3.67 1.12
N PRO A 343 1.40 -4.13 1.72
CA PRO A 343 1.49 -5.00 2.89
C PRO A 343 1.57 -4.28 4.24
N ARG A 344 1.48 -2.95 4.29
CA ARG A 344 1.62 -2.21 5.55
C ARG A 344 0.51 -2.54 6.54
N SER A 345 -0.72 -2.68 6.06
CA SER A 345 -1.85 -3.08 6.90
C SER A 345 -1.75 -4.51 7.43
N ALA A 346 -0.87 -5.34 6.88
CA ALA A 346 -0.58 -6.67 7.39
C ALA A 346 0.48 -6.67 8.50
N LEU A 347 1.06 -5.51 8.85
CA LEU A 347 1.96 -5.41 9.99
C LEU A 347 1.20 -5.65 11.30
N ALA A 348 1.79 -6.43 12.20
CA ALA A 348 1.15 -6.67 13.50
C ALA A 348 1.01 -5.35 14.28
N GLY A 349 -0.21 -5.05 14.71
CA GLY A 349 -0.54 -3.79 15.38
C GLY A 349 -0.70 -2.58 14.45
N ALA A 350 -0.59 -2.74 13.12
CA ALA A 350 -0.92 -1.66 12.19
C ALA A 350 -2.39 -1.24 12.27
N VAL A 351 -3.28 -2.15 12.66
CA VAL A 351 -4.68 -1.88 12.98
C VAL A 351 -4.93 -2.27 14.43
N ASP A 352 -5.18 -1.27 15.28
CA ASP A 352 -5.43 -1.47 16.70
C ASP A 352 -6.94 -1.67 16.97
N LEU A 353 -7.38 -2.93 16.89
CA LEU A 353 -8.78 -3.30 17.14
C LEU A 353 -9.26 -2.94 18.55
N ALA A 354 -8.36 -2.98 19.56
CA ALA A 354 -8.74 -2.63 20.92
C ALA A 354 -9.03 -1.14 21.00
N GLN A 355 -8.17 -0.29 20.41
CA GLN A 355 -8.42 1.14 20.34
C GLN A 355 -9.69 1.48 19.55
N LEU A 356 -9.95 0.81 18.43
CA LEU A 356 -11.18 1.02 17.65
C LEU A 356 -12.43 0.67 18.46
N ALA A 357 -12.40 -0.43 19.22
CA ALA A 357 -13.50 -0.86 20.08
C ALA A 357 -13.68 0.08 21.30
N ASP A 358 -12.59 0.46 21.96
CA ASP A 358 -12.59 1.37 23.12
C ASP A 358 -13.18 2.74 22.74
N LYS A 359 -12.94 3.19 21.51
CA LYS A 359 -13.52 4.43 20.96
C LYS A 359 -14.91 4.25 20.34
N GLY A 360 -15.44 3.02 20.32
CA GLY A 360 -16.79 2.70 19.85
C GLY A 360 -16.97 2.67 18.33
N PHE A 361 -15.89 2.54 17.55
CA PHE A 361 -15.98 2.41 16.09
C PHE A 361 -16.36 1.00 15.63
N ILE A 362 -16.12 0.00 16.47
CA ILE A 362 -16.52 -1.39 16.27
C ILE A 362 -17.07 -1.95 17.59
N ASP A 363 -17.89 -2.99 17.51
CA ASP A 363 -18.30 -3.74 18.69
C ASP A 363 -17.11 -4.54 19.27
N PRO A 364 -16.79 -4.42 20.59
CA PRO A 364 -15.75 -5.21 21.24
C PRO A 364 -15.85 -6.73 21.03
N ALA A 365 -17.05 -7.26 20.84
CA ALA A 365 -17.28 -8.69 20.55
C ALA A 365 -16.66 -9.14 19.21
N LEU A 366 -16.40 -8.20 18.29
CA LEU A 366 -15.81 -8.48 16.98
C LEU A 366 -14.29 -8.61 17.02
N ILE A 367 -13.62 -8.22 18.11
CA ILE A 367 -12.15 -8.26 18.20
C ILE A 367 -11.61 -9.68 17.96
N ALA A 368 -12.18 -10.69 18.62
CA ALA A 368 -11.71 -12.07 18.49
C ALA A 368 -11.95 -12.65 17.08
N PRO A 369 -13.16 -12.55 16.49
CA PRO A 369 -13.39 -12.89 15.09
C PRO A 369 -12.46 -12.17 14.11
N LEU A 370 -12.27 -10.86 14.25
CA LEU A 370 -11.41 -10.07 13.37
C LEU A 370 -9.94 -10.51 13.46
N ARG A 371 -9.42 -10.80 14.66
CA ARG A 371 -8.08 -11.37 14.84
C ARG A 371 -7.92 -12.73 14.15
N ALA A 372 -8.92 -13.61 14.27
CA ALA A 372 -8.89 -14.90 13.58
C ALA A 372 -8.84 -14.74 12.05
N ILE A 373 -9.53 -13.73 11.49
CA ILE A 373 -9.47 -13.40 10.06
C ILE A 373 -8.06 -12.90 9.69
N TYR A 374 -7.49 -11.99 10.50
CA TYR A 374 -6.13 -11.49 10.29
C TYR A 374 -5.09 -12.63 10.26
N ASP A 375 -5.25 -13.61 11.15
CA ASP A 375 -4.32 -14.74 11.28
C ASP A 375 -4.28 -15.65 10.05
N VAL A 376 -5.28 -15.54 9.17
CA VAL A 376 -5.45 -16.34 7.95
C VAL A 376 -5.21 -15.51 6.69
N ASN A 377 -5.88 -14.37 6.56
CA ASN A 377 -5.84 -13.53 5.37
C ASN A 377 -5.89 -12.04 5.75
N PRO A 378 -4.73 -11.37 5.85
CA PRO A 378 -4.64 -9.95 6.14
C PRO A 378 -5.43 -9.03 5.19
N LEU A 379 -5.57 -9.36 3.90
CA LEU A 379 -6.39 -8.56 2.96
C LEU A 379 -7.87 -8.62 3.35
N LEU A 380 -8.38 -9.83 3.58
CA LEU A 380 -9.75 -10.04 4.03
C LEU A 380 -10.01 -9.37 5.38
N PHE A 381 -9.05 -9.41 6.29
CA PHE A 381 -9.14 -8.74 7.58
C PHE A 381 -9.35 -7.23 7.44
N VAL A 382 -8.58 -6.54 6.60
CA VAL A 382 -8.75 -5.08 6.41
C VAL A 382 -10.09 -4.76 5.79
N TYR A 383 -10.50 -5.54 4.77
CA TYR A 383 -11.82 -5.41 4.15
C TYR A 383 -12.93 -5.55 5.20
N VAL A 384 -12.97 -6.67 5.93
CA VAL A 384 -14.00 -6.95 6.94
C VAL A 384 -13.97 -5.91 8.04
N THR A 385 -12.80 -5.50 8.52
CA THR A 385 -12.68 -4.47 9.56
C THR A 385 -13.33 -3.16 9.11
N LEU A 386 -13.03 -2.68 7.89
CA LEU A 386 -13.65 -1.46 7.36
C LEU A 386 -15.17 -1.59 7.17
N ARG A 387 -15.69 -2.78 6.84
CA ARG A 387 -17.15 -3.05 6.78
C ARG A 387 -17.83 -2.96 8.13
N GLN A 388 -17.09 -3.17 9.23
CA GLN A 388 -17.62 -3.07 10.60
C GLN A 388 -17.48 -1.68 11.23
N ILE A 389 -16.74 -0.78 10.59
CA ILE A 389 -16.57 0.58 11.11
C ILE A 389 -17.89 1.34 11.04
N HIS A 390 -18.26 1.94 12.17
CA HIS A 390 -19.37 2.88 12.26
C HIS A 390 -19.01 4.10 13.12
N LEU A 391 -19.71 5.21 12.91
CA LEU A 391 -19.61 6.35 13.82
C LEU A 391 -20.20 5.97 15.19
N PRO A 392 -19.47 6.17 16.30
CA PRO A 392 -19.96 5.82 17.63
C PRO A 392 -21.27 6.52 18.02
N THR A 393 -21.48 7.74 17.50
CA THR A 393 -22.62 8.59 17.89
C THR A 393 -23.89 8.35 17.07
N THR A 394 -23.76 7.90 15.81
CA THR A 394 -24.89 7.78 14.88
C THR A 394 -25.09 6.37 14.34
N GLY A 395 -24.11 5.48 14.50
CA GLY A 395 -24.09 4.16 13.85
C GLY A 395 -23.88 4.21 12.34
N LEU A 396 -23.58 5.38 11.77
CA LEU A 396 -23.39 5.54 10.33
C LEU A 396 -22.11 4.81 9.89
N ALA A 397 -22.24 3.92 8.92
CA ALA A 397 -21.17 3.10 8.37
C ALA A 397 -20.89 3.41 6.89
N LEU A 398 -19.77 2.91 6.38
CA LEU A 398 -19.42 3.00 4.96
C LEU A 398 -20.35 2.09 4.12
N PRO A 399 -21.01 2.61 3.07
CA PRO A 399 -21.88 1.80 2.21
C PRO A 399 -21.06 0.85 1.33
N ALA A 400 -21.69 -0.22 0.83
CA ALA A 400 -21.09 -1.18 -0.10
C ALA A 400 -20.42 -0.51 -1.32
N THR A 401 -20.97 0.61 -1.80
CA THR A 401 -20.46 1.37 -2.95
C THR A 401 -19.05 1.93 -2.77
N VAL A 402 -18.54 2.00 -1.54
CA VAL A 402 -17.13 2.39 -1.27
C VAL A 402 -16.17 1.24 -1.61
N PHE A 403 -16.66 -0.01 -1.56
CA PHE A 403 -15.86 -1.22 -1.68
C PHE A 403 -15.99 -1.91 -3.03
N GLU A 404 -17.16 -1.81 -3.65
CA GLU A 404 -17.42 -2.47 -4.94
C GLU A 404 -17.22 -1.52 -6.12
N ARG A 405 -16.83 -2.12 -7.25
CA ARG A 405 -17.00 -1.49 -8.56
C ARG A 405 -17.86 -2.38 -9.44
N ARG A 406 -18.85 -1.78 -10.08
CA ARG A 406 -19.70 -2.48 -11.04
C ARG A 406 -19.03 -2.45 -12.41
N ASP A 407 -19.01 -3.58 -13.10
CA ASP A 407 -18.46 -3.67 -14.45
C ASP A 407 -19.17 -2.64 -15.34
N GLY A 408 -18.40 -1.72 -15.94
CA GLY A 408 -18.91 -0.60 -16.75
C GLY A 408 -18.85 0.80 -16.11
N SER A 409 -18.27 0.94 -14.91
CA SER A 409 -18.05 2.23 -14.19
C SER A 409 -16.59 2.60 -13.94
#